data_AF-A0A925FIB5-F1
#
_entry.id   AF-A0A925FIB5-F1
#
_cell.length_a   1.000
_cell.length_b   1.000
_cell.length_c   1.000
_cell.angle_alpha   90.00
_cell.angle_beta   90.00
_cell.angle_gamma   90.00
#
_symmetry.space_group_name_H-M   'P 1'
#
loop_
_entity.id
_entity.type
_entity.pdbx_description
1 polymer ?
#
loop_
_entity_poly.entity_id
_entity_poly.type
_entity_poly.pdbx_seq_one_letter_code
_entity_poly.pdbx_strand_id
1 'polypeptide(L)'
;MSRLEQLLRSPTCLTILVGLGLVLRAWAYVPATSLWLDEVLLARNIEALSLGELLTTPLLLDQVAPRGFLLLEKLSVIAFGKNELALRLPPFLCAVAAMLLFRRLAERTLEGLAVPFAVALFAIGIPFIKYGAEVKQYEGDATATILVLLLALDLARNDLPTRRLVFAGVAGFVLVWFSQASVLVLGGIGAAMTIEWLRARDRRLQRVVFITVPVWAAGCLLAVAAGRQAMAPSTAQFMQEFWVRGFMPLPFHPLAALRWLGEQSVSVFTDPTLLSYRWPVAYLAVAIAGFVALWRRRAFEASMLTAIVIVAVVAAVAQQYPFRGRLMFYLIPVLLLTIAAGAEWIRHIGARMHPAVGYVAMTALLAPPVAAIVATPPPYDIEHQRAVMAFLQQRRQPGDRIHAFPLARIPLLYYAERYGVHPGDFTTVRCDRDSTRAYVRDVDQFRGVRRLWLLSAENGAFAAARKTARSYLSTIGVQRDSLILSSLTRPAVGVELYDLSDSVRLAAADAESFPVPAMSTTQRPGCRPFARESPLDAFIAGGPPPQR
;
A
#
# COMPACT_ATOMS: atom_id res chain seq x y z
N MET A 1 19.29 36.56 9.20
CA MET A 1 18.04 35.77 9.13
C MET A 1 16.87 36.72 9.18
N SER A 2 15.91 36.59 8.26
CA SER A 2 14.70 37.42 8.29
C SER A 2 13.79 37.03 9.48
N ARG A 3 12.91 37.94 9.94
CA ARG A 3 11.90 37.60 10.96
C ARG A 3 11.01 36.43 10.51
N LEU A 4 10.72 36.34 9.21
CA LEU A 4 9.98 35.24 8.60
C LEU A 4 10.71 33.89 8.77
N GLU A 5 12.02 33.85 8.50
CA GLU A 5 12.82 32.63 8.71
C GLU A 5 12.83 32.18 10.17
N GLN A 6 12.92 33.11 11.12
CA GLN A 6 12.85 32.80 12.55
C GLN A 6 11.48 32.20 12.90
N LEU A 7 10.40 32.78 12.39
CA LEU A 7 9.04 32.30 12.61
C LEU A 7 8.84 30.88 12.04
N LEU A 8 9.23 30.64 10.78
CA LEU A 8 9.07 29.35 10.11
C LEU A 8 9.92 28.23 10.75
N ARG A 9 11.06 28.59 11.34
CA ARG A 9 11.93 27.65 12.06
C ARG A 9 11.55 27.48 13.53
N SER A 10 10.57 28.23 14.01
CA SER A 10 10.20 28.19 15.42
C SER A 10 9.64 26.81 15.80
N PRO A 11 9.88 26.35 17.04
CA PRO A 11 9.25 25.12 17.55
C PRO A 11 7.72 25.15 17.44
N THR A 12 7.11 26.33 17.55
CA THR A 12 5.67 26.53 17.39
C THR A 12 5.22 26.19 15.97
N CYS A 13 5.89 26.70 14.93
CA CYS A 13 5.57 26.38 13.54
C CYS A 13 5.65 24.88 13.26
N LEU A 14 6.74 24.23 13.70
CA LEU A 14 6.89 22.78 13.56
C LEU A 14 5.81 21.99 14.31
N THR A 15 5.39 22.47 15.48
CA THR A 15 4.31 21.85 16.27
C THR A 15 2.97 21.99 15.59
N ILE A 16 2.68 23.15 14.95
CA ILE A 16 1.48 23.36 14.14
C ILE A 16 1.47 22.40 12.94
N LEU A 17 2.60 22.25 12.23
CA LEU A 17 2.71 21.32 11.09
C LEU A 17 2.50 19.87 11.52
N VAL A 18 3.08 19.46 12.65
CA VAL A 18 2.83 18.14 13.24
C VAL A 18 1.35 17.97 13.60
N GLY A 19 0.75 18.97 14.27
CA GLY A 19 -0.66 18.96 14.64
C GLY A 19 -1.57 18.81 13.42
N LEU A 20 -1.31 19.55 12.34
CA LEU A 20 -1.99 19.40 11.05
C LEU A 20 -1.86 17.96 10.52
N GLY A 21 -0.64 17.41 10.49
CA GLY A 21 -0.41 16.04 10.03
C GLY A 21 -1.14 14.98 10.86
N LEU A 22 -1.25 15.17 12.18
CA LEU A 22 -2.03 14.29 13.06
C LEU A 22 -3.53 14.40 12.80
N VAL A 23 -4.05 15.62 12.62
CA VAL A 23 -5.47 15.86 12.30
C VAL A 23 -5.84 15.20 10.97
N LEU A 24 -5.01 15.33 9.94
CA LEU A 24 -5.25 14.69 8.64
C LEU A 24 -5.30 13.16 8.74
N ARG A 25 -4.40 12.54 9.52
CA ARG A 25 -4.41 11.10 9.79
C ARG A 25 -5.66 10.67 10.55
N ALA A 26 -6.07 11.42 11.56
CA ALA A 26 -7.29 11.15 12.30
C ALA A 26 -8.53 11.29 11.40
N TRP A 27 -8.57 12.30 10.52
CA TRP A 27 -9.64 12.49 9.55
C TRP A 27 -9.74 11.34 8.54
N ALA A 28 -8.63 10.72 8.16
CA ALA A 28 -8.67 9.49 7.35
C ALA A 28 -9.16 8.27 8.13
N TYR A 29 -8.79 8.15 9.42
CA TYR A 29 -9.07 6.98 10.25
C TYR A 29 -10.52 6.94 10.79
N VAL A 30 -10.99 8.03 11.41
CA VAL A 30 -12.25 8.09 12.17
C VAL A 30 -13.50 7.72 11.36
N PRO A 31 -13.66 8.13 10.07
CA PRO A 31 -14.84 7.78 9.28
C PRO A 31 -14.99 6.29 9.00
N ALA A 32 -13.95 5.49 9.25
CA ALA A 32 -13.96 4.03 9.10
C ALA A 32 -14.52 3.61 7.73
N THR A 33 -13.95 4.12 6.62
CA THR A 33 -14.40 3.84 5.24
C THR A 33 -14.51 2.35 4.95
N SER A 34 -15.21 1.94 3.89
CA SER A 34 -15.26 0.52 3.54
C SER A 34 -13.86 -0.05 3.32
N LEU A 35 -13.61 -1.27 3.81
CA LEU A 35 -12.49 -2.07 3.36
C LEU A 35 -12.61 -2.34 1.85
N TRP A 36 -11.57 -2.02 1.09
CA TRP A 36 -11.46 -2.41 -0.32
C TRP A 36 -10.89 -3.83 -0.46
N LEU A 37 -10.89 -4.38 -1.67
CA LEU A 37 -10.50 -5.77 -1.93
C LEU A 37 -9.21 -6.20 -1.22
N ASP A 38 -8.10 -5.47 -1.38
CA ASP A 38 -6.81 -5.86 -0.77
C ASP A 38 -6.88 -5.87 0.76
N GLU A 39 -7.66 -4.97 1.39
CA GLU A 39 -7.88 -4.98 2.85
C GLU A 39 -8.72 -6.17 3.28
N VAL A 40 -9.83 -6.45 2.59
CA VAL A 40 -10.73 -7.58 2.91
C VAL A 40 -9.99 -8.91 2.85
N LEU A 41 -9.12 -9.11 1.84
CA LEU A 41 -8.34 -10.34 1.71
C LEU A 41 -7.46 -10.60 2.95
N LEU A 42 -6.88 -9.55 3.55
CA LEU A 42 -6.08 -9.68 4.76
C LEU A 42 -6.94 -9.75 6.03
N ALA A 43 -7.97 -8.90 6.13
CA ALA A 43 -8.91 -8.87 7.25
C ALA A 43 -9.57 -10.24 7.49
N ARG A 44 -9.97 -10.94 6.42
CA ARG A 44 -10.53 -12.30 6.53
C ARG A 44 -9.57 -13.29 7.19
N ASN A 45 -8.26 -13.21 6.90
CA ASN A 45 -7.26 -14.04 7.58
C ASN A 45 -7.15 -13.67 9.07
N ILE A 46 -7.08 -12.38 9.38
CA ILE A 46 -6.97 -11.86 10.76
C ILE A 46 -8.18 -12.26 11.61
N GLU A 47 -9.40 -12.15 11.06
CA GLU A 47 -10.62 -12.41 11.80
C GLU A 47 -10.94 -13.90 11.97
N ALA A 48 -10.60 -14.73 10.97
CA ALA A 48 -10.98 -16.14 10.94
C ALA A 48 -9.96 -17.07 11.61
N LEU A 49 -8.67 -16.86 11.40
CA LEU A 49 -7.63 -17.75 11.93
C LEU A 49 -7.40 -17.48 13.42
N SER A 50 -7.10 -18.51 14.21
CA SER A 50 -6.58 -18.32 15.57
C SER A 50 -5.21 -17.61 15.52
N LEU A 51 -4.76 -17.04 16.65
CA LEU A 51 -3.46 -16.36 16.69
C LEU A 51 -2.30 -17.32 16.32
N GLY A 52 -2.36 -18.57 16.77
CA GLY A 52 -1.36 -19.58 16.44
C GLY A 52 -1.33 -19.87 14.94
N GLU A 53 -2.48 -20.13 14.33
CA GLU A 53 -2.59 -20.39 12.89
C GLU A 53 -2.13 -19.17 12.07
N LEU A 54 -2.57 -17.97 12.44
CA LEU A 54 -2.23 -16.73 11.74
C LEU A 54 -0.72 -16.49 11.66
N LEU A 55 0.04 -16.90 12.69
CA LEU A 55 1.48 -16.67 12.77
C LEU A 55 2.35 -17.83 12.28
N THR A 56 1.77 -19.03 12.14
CA THR A 56 2.53 -20.26 11.83
C THR A 56 2.15 -20.90 10.50
N THR A 57 0.96 -20.62 9.97
CA THR A 57 0.48 -21.18 8.72
C THR A 57 0.54 -20.16 7.59
N PRO A 58 0.68 -20.59 6.32
CA PRO A 58 0.57 -19.69 5.19
C PRO A 58 -0.78 -19.00 5.13
N LEU A 59 -0.78 -17.68 4.92
CA LEU A 59 -2.01 -16.91 4.76
C LEU A 59 -2.78 -17.39 3.53
N LEU A 60 -4.11 -17.38 3.65
CA LEU A 60 -5.01 -17.61 2.54
C LEU A 60 -5.05 -16.38 1.63
N LEU A 61 -5.70 -16.52 0.47
CA LEU A 61 -6.03 -15.40 -0.42
C LEU A 61 -4.80 -14.66 -1.00
N ASP A 62 -3.71 -15.41 -1.21
CA ASP A 62 -2.43 -14.90 -1.72
C ASP A 62 -1.92 -13.66 -0.98
N GLN A 63 -2.15 -13.60 0.34
CA GLN A 63 -1.69 -12.52 1.18
C GLN A 63 -0.30 -12.79 1.74
N VAL A 64 0.45 -11.71 1.96
CA VAL A 64 1.77 -11.74 2.59
C VAL A 64 1.87 -10.53 3.51
N ALA A 65 2.23 -10.77 4.77
CA ALA A 65 2.41 -9.72 5.76
C ALA A 65 3.47 -10.12 6.81
N PRO A 66 4.16 -9.16 7.46
CA PRO A 66 5.05 -9.43 8.58
C PRO A 66 4.30 -10.05 9.76
N ARG A 67 4.88 -11.06 10.43
CA ARG A 67 4.23 -11.76 11.56
C ARG A 67 3.93 -10.84 12.75
N GLY A 68 4.83 -9.92 13.06
CA GLY A 68 4.62 -8.90 14.10
C GLY A 68 3.48 -7.94 13.76
N PHE A 69 3.31 -7.59 12.48
CA PHE A 69 2.15 -6.80 12.04
C PHE A 69 0.85 -7.58 12.23
N LEU A 70 0.80 -8.85 11.79
CA LEU A 70 -0.36 -9.73 12.00
C LEU A 70 -0.72 -9.92 13.48
N LEU A 71 0.29 -9.99 14.35
CA LEU A 71 0.10 -10.05 15.79
C LEU A 71 -0.61 -8.79 16.31
N LEU A 72 -0.15 -7.59 15.92
CA LEU A 72 -0.79 -6.33 16.34
C LEU A 72 -2.24 -6.22 15.84
N GLU A 73 -2.47 -6.60 14.58
CA GLU A 73 -3.81 -6.66 13.99
C GLU A 73 -4.74 -7.59 14.77
N LYS A 74 -4.29 -8.82 15.04
CA LYS A 74 -5.09 -9.80 15.78
C LYS A 74 -5.39 -9.34 17.20
N LEU A 75 -4.40 -8.79 17.90
CA LEU A 75 -4.58 -8.25 19.24
C LEU A 75 -5.57 -7.08 19.26
N SER A 76 -5.52 -6.21 18.24
CA SER A 76 -6.47 -5.11 18.09
C SER A 76 -7.91 -5.62 17.93
N VAL A 77 -8.11 -6.61 17.05
CA VAL A 77 -9.44 -7.23 16.84
C VAL A 77 -9.93 -7.98 18.08
N ILE A 78 -9.04 -8.63 18.83
CA ILE A 78 -9.41 -9.29 20.11
C ILE A 78 -9.84 -8.25 21.15
N ALA A 79 -9.13 -7.12 21.25
CA ALA A 79 -9.39 -6.09 22.25
C ALA A 79 -10.61 -5.21 21.94
N PHE A 80 -10.82 -4.86 20.67
CA PHE A 80 -11.81 -3.85 20.24
C PHE A 80 -12.91 -4.39 19.33
N GLY A 81 -12.89 -5.69 19.02
CA GLY A 81 -13.89 -6.37 18.19
C GLY A 81 -13.58 -6.37 16.69
N LYS A 82 -14.41 -7.11 15.93
CA LYS A 82 -14.30 -7.27 14.47
C LYS A 82 -14.95 -6.09 13.75
N ASN A 83 -14.22 -4.98 13.67
CA ASN A 83 -14.66 -3.79 12.94
C ASN A 83 -13.48 -3.09 12.25
N GLU A 84 -13.81 -2.22 11.32
CA GLU A 84 -12.85 -1.54 10.44
C GLU A 84 -11.91 -0.59 11.20
N LEU A 85 -12.35 0.00 12.32
CA LEU A 85 -11.49 0.84 13.16
C LEU A 85 -10.46 0.01 13.92
N ALA A 86 -10.85 -1.14 14.46
CA ALA A 86 -9.94 -2.06 15.14
C ALA A 86 -8.86 -2.58 14.17
N LEU A 87 -9.24 -2.99 12.97
CA LEU A 87 -8.31 -3.43 11.93
C LEU A 87 -7.38 -2.31 11.41
N ARG A 88 -7.77 -1.04 11.52
CA ARG A 88 -6.92 0.08 11.09
C ARG A 88 -6.15 0.71 12.23
N LEU A 89 -6.37 0.29 13.47
CA LEU A 89 -5.73 0.89 14.64
C LEU A 89 -4.20 0.70 14.59
N PRO A 90 -3.64 -0.50 14.32
CA PRO A 90 -2.18 -0.64 14.22
C PRO A 90 -1.52 0.27 13.17
N PRO A 91 -1.96 0.31 11.89
CA PRO A 91 -1.38 1.23 10.91
C PRO A 91 -1.60 2.70 11.27
N PHE A 92 -2.73 3.06 11.91
CA PHE A 92 -2.98 4.43 12.38
C PHE A 92 -1.99 4.85 13.47
N LEU A 93 -1.71 3.98 14.44
CA LEU A 93 -0.72 4.24 15.47
C LEU A 93 0.69 4.37 14.87
N CYS A 94 1.02 3.57 13.85
CA CYS A 94 2.24 3.76 13.07
C CYS A 94 2.26 5.14 12.40
N ALA A 95 1.17 5.58 11.77
CA ALA A 95 1.09 6.89 11.11
C ALA A 95 1.34 8.06 12.07
N VAL A 96 0.74 7.99 13.27
CA VAL A 96 0.94 8.96 14.35
C VAL A 96 2.39 8.95 14.81
N ALA A 97 2.95 7.77 15.08
CA ALA A 97 4.34 7.63 15.49
C ALA A 97 5.30 8.17 14.40
N ALA A 98 5.06 7.83 13.13
CA ALA A 98 5.85 8.29 12.00
C ALA A 98 5.87 9.82 11.90
N MET A 99 4.74 10.50 12.05
CA MET A 99 4.66 11.96 12.04
C MET A 99 5.52 12.59 13.14
N LEU A 100 5.45 12.06 14.36
CA LEU A 100 6.23 12.54 15.50
C LEU A 100 7.74 12.27 15.34
N LEU A 101 8.09 11.09 14.85
CA LEU A 101 9.48 10.67 14.65
C LEU A 101 10.12 11.36 13.45
N PHE A 102 9.35 11.60 12.37
CA PHE A 102 9.85 12.24 11.16
C PHE A 102 10.27 13.68 11.43
N ARG A 103 9.56 14.42 12.29
CA ARG A 103 10.03 15.73 12.76
C ARG A 103 11.44 15.65 13.35
N ARG A 104 11.67 14.69 14.26
CA ARG A 104 13.00 14.49 14.87
C ARG A 104 14.04 14.10 13.83
N LEU A 105 13.69 13.25 12.87
CA LEU A 105 14.59 12.85 11.79
C LEU A 105 14.97 14.04 10.91
N ALA A 106 14.00 14.89 10.55
CA ALA A 106 14.22 16.12 9.77
C ALA A 106 15.13 17.10 10.53
N GLU A 107 14.85 17.38 11.80
CA GLU A 107 15.67 18.25 12.66
C GLU A 107 17.11 17.74 12.82
N ARG A 108 17.31 16.40 12.83
CA ARG A 108 18.65 15.80 12.96
C ARG A 108 19.42 15.74 11.64
N THR A 109 18.75 15.74 10.50
CA THR A 109 19.36 15.53 9.17
C THR A 109 19.50 16.81 8.36
N LEU A 110 18.57 17.76 8.54
CA LEU A 110 18.43 18.96 7.73
C LEU A 110 18.73 20.22 8.54
N GLU A 111 18.92 21.33 7.83
CA GLU A 111 19.23 22.64 8.38
C GLU A 111 18.38 23.73 7.71
N GLY A 112 18.28 24.91 8.32
CA GLY A 112 17.59 26.05 7.71
C GLY A 112 16.09 25.83 7.51
N LEU A 113 15.55 26.25 6.36
CA LEU A 113 14.13 26.05 6.03
C LEU A 113 13.84 24.65 5.46
N ALA A 114 14.85 23.82 5.21
CA ALA A 114 14.64 22.44 4.81
C ALA A 114 13.86 21.64 5.88
N VAL A 115 14.06 21.94 7.18
CA VAL A 115 13.36 21.25 8.27
C VAL A 115 11.84 21.45 8.21
N PRO A 116 11.28 22.67 8.32
CA PRO A 116 9.84 22.87 8.25
C PRO A 116 9.25 22.46 6.89
N PHE A 117 10.03 22.56 5.81
CA PHE A 117 9.59 22.09 4.49
C PHE A 117 9.41 20.58 4.43
N ALA A 118 10.39 19.80 4.92
CA ALA A 118 10.27 18.35 5.00
C ALA A 118 9.08 17.93 5.87
N VAL A 119 8.93 18.56 7.04
CA VAL A 119 7.82 18.28 7.96
C VAL A 119 6.47 18.61 7.31
N ALA A 120 6.38 19.71 6.57
CA ALA A 120 5.17 20.05 5.82
C ALA A 120 4.85 19.00 4.74
N LEU A 121 5.85 18.59 3.93
CA LEU A 121 5.66 17.54 2.92
C LEU A 121 5.18 16.21 3.53
N PHE A 122 5.73 15.81 4.68
CA PHE A 122 5.33 14.59 5.37
C PHE A 122 3.94 14.71 6.03
N ALA A 123 3.61 15.89 6.55
CA ALA A 123 2.32 16.17 7.18
C ALA A 123 1.16 16.04 6.18
N ILE A 124 1.31 16.64 4.98
CA ILE A 124 0.27 16.66 3.94
C ILE A 124 0.39 15.53 2.90
N GLY A 125 1.46 14.74 2.97
CA GLY A 125 1.71 13.69 1.99
C GLY A 125 0.64 12.61 2.03
N ILE A 126 -0.20 12.57 0.99
CA ILE A 126 -1.30 11.60 0.80
C ILE A 126 -0.93 10.17 1.22
N PRO A 127 0.22 9.57 0.82
CA PRO A 127 0.45 8.17 1.15
C PRO A 127 0.65 7.94 2.65
N PHE A 128 1.21 8.91 3.40
CA PHE A 128 1.37 8.81 4.87
C PHE A 128 0.07 9.01 5.65
N ILE A 129 -0.95 9.56 5.00
CA ILE A 129 -2.28 9.72 5.58
C ILE A 129 -3.12 8.49 5.23
N LYS A 130 -3.11 8.11 3.94
CA LYS A 130 -3.85 6.97 3.39
C LYS A 130 -3.43 5.65 4.02
N TYR A 131 -2.14 5.33 4.04
CA TYR A 131 -1.66 4.05 4.59
C TYR A 131 -1.78 3.95 6.11
N GLY A 132 -1.96 5.09 6.79
CA GLY A 132 -2.37 5.11 8.20
C GLY A 132 -3.81 4.66 8.43
N ALA A 133 -4.63 4.59 7.38
CA ALA A 133 -6.02 4.16 7.44
C ALA A 133 -6.28 2.98 6.48
N GLU A 134 -5.26 2.16 6.21
CA GLU A 134 -5.38 0.96 5.38
C GLU A 134 -4.88 -0.27 6.17
N VAL A 135 -5.62 -1.38 6.16
CA VAL A 135 -5.25 -2.65 6.82
C VAL A 135 -4.09 -3.34 6.08
N LYS A 136 -2.91 -2.70 6.11
CA LYS A 136 -1.65 -3.12 5.49
C LYS A 136 -0.45 -2.58 6.27
N GLN A 137 0.69 -3.25 6.12
CA GLN A 137 1.92 -2.94 6.84
C GLN A 137 2.66 -1.66 6.39
N TYR A 138 2.20 -0.98 5.34
CA TYR A 138 2.99 0.06 4.65
C TYR A 138 3.43 1.23 5.56
N GLU A 139 2.53 1.73 6.41
CA GLU A 139 2.90 2.79 7.35
C GLU A 139 3.84 2.28 8.46
N GLY A 140 3.72 1.00 8.83
CA GLY A 140 4.70 0.31 9.67
C GLY A 140 6.09 0.27 9.03
N ASP A 141 6.18 0.02 7.72
CA ASP A 141 7.45 0.02 6.99
C ASP A 141 8.11 1.42 6.94
N ALA A 142 7.32 2.47 6.73
CA ALA A 142 7.82 3.85 6.78
C ALA A 142 8.28 4.24 8.20
N THR A 143 7.49 3.87 9.22
CA THR A 143 7.84 4.11 10.64
C THR A 143 9.14 3.39 11.02
N ALA A 144 9.27 2.12 10.62
CA ALA A 144 10.47 1.32 10.82
C ALA A 144 11.69 1.98 10.17
N THR A 145 11.55 2.47 8.94
CA THR A 145 12.64 3.19 8.25
C THR A 145 13.09 4.43 9.03
N ILE A 146 12.15 5.24 9.51
CA ILE A 146 12.45 6.44 10.31
C ILE A 146 13.16 6.07 11.62
N LEU A 147 12.67 5.03 12.32
CA LEU A 147 13.28 4.54 13.56
C LEU A 147 14.72 4.05 13.33
N VAL A 148 14.95 3.22 12.30
CA VAL A 148 16.28 2.71 11.99
C VAL A 148 17.22 3.85 11.60
N LEU A 149 16.76 4.85 10.84
CA LEU A 149 17.57 6.01 10.50
C LEU A 149 17.94 6.84 11.74
N LEU A 150 17.00 7.05 12.67
CA LEU A 150 17.30 7.73 13.94
C LEU A 150 18.34 6.96 14.76
N LEU A 151 18.18 5.63 14.89
CA LEU A 151 19.16 4.76 15.55
C LEU A 151 20.52 4.82 14.84
N ALA A 152 20.52 4.80 13.51
CA ALA A 152 21.72 4.86 12.70
C ALA A 152 22.48 6.17 12.90
N LEU A 153 21.78 7.30 12.97
CA LEU A 153 22.37 8.60 13.30
C LEU A 153 22.98 8.63 14.71
N ASP A 154 22.38 7.94 15.68
CA ASP A 154 22.97 7.84 17.04
C ASP A 154 24.25 7.01 17.04
N LEU A 155 24.23 5.85 16.36
CA LEU A 155 25.38 4.96 16.20
C LEU A 155 26.51 5.63 15.41
N ALA A 156 26.15 6.44 14.41
CA ALA A 156 27.08 7.13 13.50
C ALA A 156 27.67 8.42 14.07
N ARG A 157 27.08 9.01 15.11
CA ARG A 157 27.53 10.30 15.69
C ARG A 157 28.10 10.19 17.10
N ASN A 158 27.73 9.18 17.87
CA ASN A 158 28.11 9.09 19.29
C ASN A 158 28.86 7.80 19.60
N ASP A 159 29.87 7.86 20.48
CA ASP A 159 30.44 6.66 21.07
C ASP A 159 29.52 6.15 22.18
N LEU A 160 28.74 5.12 21.88
CA LEU A 160 27.72 4.60 22.78
C LEU A 160 28.29 3.50 23.69
N PRO A 161 27.82 3.39 24.95
CA PRO A 161 28.16 2.26 25.80
C PRO A 161 27.61 0.96 25.22
N THR A 162 28.25 -0.18 25.50
CA THR A 162 27.91 -1.50 24.94
C THR A 162 26.44 -1.85 25.13
N ARG A 163 25.84 -1.52 26.29
CA ARG A 163 24.40 -1.72 26.55
C ARG A 163 23.49 -1.08 25.49
N ARG A 164 23.84 0.12 25.00
CA ARG A 164 23.06 0.83 23.98
C ARG A 164 23.30 0.25 22.58
N LEU A 165 24.49 -0.26 22.29
CA LEU A 165 24.79 -0.98 21.06
C LEU A 165 24.02 -2.30 20.96
N VAL A 166 23.98 -3.06 22.06
CA VAL A 166 23.17 -4.29 22.17
C VAL A 166 21.68 -3.96 22.03
N PHE A 167 21.20 -2.93 22.73
CA PHE A 167 19.82 -2.47 22.59
C PHE A 167 19.48 -2.10 21.14
N ALA A 168 20.35 -1.35 20.44
CA ALA A 168 20.15 -1.02 19.03
C ALA A 168 20.13 -2.28 18.14
N GLY A 169 20.96 -3.28 18.44
CA GLY A 169 20.94 -4.60 17.81
C GLY A 169 19.58 -5.30 17.99
N VAL A 170 19.13 -5.43 19.24
CA VAL A 170 17.84 -6.07 19.58
C VAL A 170 16.66 -5.29 18.99
N ALA A 171 16.71 -3.95 18.99
CA ALA A 171 15.67 -3.12 18.39
C ALA A 171 15.51 -3.43 16.89
N GLY A 172 16.61 -3.52 16.14
CA GLY A 172 16.56 -3.92 14.72
C GLY A 172 16.09 -5.36 14.54
N PHE A 173 16.54 -6.29 15.39
CA PHE A 173 16.10 -7.69 15.37
C PHE A 173 14.59 -7.83 15.62
N VAL A 174 14.00 -7.03 16.51
CA VAL A 174 12.57 -7.05 16.78
C VAL A 174 11.79 -6.39 15.64
N LEU A 175 12.31 -5.29 15.10
CA LEU A 175 11.61 -4.47 14.10
C LEU A 175 11.36 -5.21 12.78
N VAL A 176 12.26 -6.10 12.35
CA VAL A 176 12.08 -6.91 11.12
C VAL A 176 10.84 -7.80 11.13
N TRP A 177 10.32 -8.14 12.31
CA TRP A 177 9.09 -8.92 12.42
C TRP A 177 7.84 -8.08 12.13
N PHE A 178 7.92 -6.75 12.30
CA PHE A 178 6.81 -5.82 12.05
C PHE A 178 6.87 -5.17 10.67
N SER A 179 8.05 -5.15 10.05
CA SER A 179 8.27 -4.53 8.74
C SER A 179 9.16 -5.39 7.86
N GLN A 180 8.63 -5.87 6.73
CA GLN A 180 9.41 -6.62 5.74
C GLN A 180 10.46 -5.73 5.07
N ALA A 181 10.12 -4.46 4.80
CA ALA A 181 11.04 -3.53 4.17
C ALA A 181 12.25 -3.17 5.05
N SER A 182 12.11 -3.26 6.38
CA SER A 182 13.21 -2.97 7.30
C SER A 182 14.42 -3.90 7.12
N VAL A 183 14.24 -5.09 6.53
CA VAL A 183 15.36 -5.97 6.13
C VAL A 183 16.29 -5.27 5.14
N LEU A 184 15.72 -4.57 4.15
CA LEU A 184 16.47 -3.82 3.14
C LEU A 184 17.14 -2.59 3.76
N VAL A 185 16.43 -1.93 4.68
CA VAL A 185 16.93 -0.73 5.38
C VAL A 185 18.11 -1.06 6.29
N LEU A 186 17.96 -2.06 7.16
CA LEU A 186 19.00 -2.53 8.07
C LEU A 186 20.20 -3.10 7.29
N GLY A 187 19.94 -3.84 6.21
CA GLY A 187 20.99 -4.34 5.32
C GLY A 187 21.80 -3.21 4.68
N GLY A 188 21.12 -2.19 4.14
CA GLY A 188 21.77 -1.01 3.55
C GLY A 188 22.59 -0.22 4.56
N ILE A 189 22.00 0.11 5.72
CA ILE A 189 22.69 0.88 6.76
C ILE A 189 23.85 0.09 7.36
N GLY A 190 23.67 -1.20 7.65
CA GLY A 190 24.73 -2.08 8.14
C GLY A 190 25.91 -2.17 7.16
N ALA A 191 25.63 -2.29 5.86
CA ALA A 191 26.66 -2.26 4.82
C ALA A 191 27.39 -0.92 4.77
N ALA A 192 26.67 0.21 4.80
CA ALA A 192 27.28 1.54 4.82
C ALA A 192 28.19 1.76 6.04
N MET A 193 27.75 1.36 7.24
CA MET A 193 28.54 1.43 8.46
C MET A 193 29.79 0.54 8.40
N THR A 194 29.67 -0.66 7.83
CA THR A 194 30.79 -1.58 7.66
C THR A 194 31.82 -1.03 6.67
N ILE A 195 31.36 -0.49 5.54
CA ILE A 195 32.23 0.15 4.54
C ILE A 195 32.94 1.37 5.13
N GLU A 196 32.22 2.22 5.88
CA GLU A 196 32.82 3.39 6.53
C GLU A 196 33.84 2.98 7.59
N TRP A 197 33.55 1.97 8.41
CA TRP A 197 34.51 1.42 9.35
C TRP A 197 35.78 0.91 8.65
N LEU A 198 35.65 0.19 7.54
CA LEU A 198 36.81 -0.32 6.79
C LEU A 198 37.67 0.81 6.20
N ARG A 199 37.05 1.93 5.78
CA ARG A 199 37.72 3.11 5.23
C ARG A 199 38.36 3.97 6.30
N ALA A 200 37.60 4.38 7.30
CA ALA A 200 38.01 5.33 8.33
C ALA A 200 38.73 4.68 9.53
N ARG A 201 38.56 3.36 9.71
CA ARG A 201 39.07 2.57 10.86
C ARG A 201 38.66 3.14 12.23
N ASP A 202 37.50 3.78 12.28
CA ASP A 202 36.91 4.36 13.50
C ASP A 202 36.54 3.25 14.51
N ARG A 203 37.10 3.29 15.73
CA ARG A 203 36.83 2.35 16.82
C ARG A 203 35.36 2.33 17.24
N ARG A 204 34.65 3.45 17.15
CA ARG A 204 33.21 3.49 17.47
C ARG A 204 32.44 2.66 16.45
N LEU A 205 32.66 2.88 15.16
CA LEU A 205 32.01 2.10 14.10
C LEU A 205 32.43 0.63 14.15
N GLN A 206 33.68 0.33 14.52
CA GLN A 206 34.12 -1.03 14.80
C GLN A 206 33.19 -1.72 15.80
N ARG A 207 32.91 -1.08 16.93
CA ARG A 207 32.01 -1.64 17.96
C ARG A 207 30.59 -1.85 17.43
N VAL A 208 30.08 -0.93 16.61
CA VAL A 208 28.76 -1.08 15.96
C VAL A 208 28.75 -2.29 15.02
N VAL A 209 29.79 -2.46 14.20
CA VAL A 209 29.93 -3.56 13.23
C VAL A 209 30.08 -4.92 13.92
N PHE A 210 30.72 -5.00 15.08
CA PHE A 210 30.92 -6.26 15.80
C PHE A 210 29.80 -6.61 16.80
N ILE A 211 28.99 -5.63 17.24
CA ILE A 211 27.96 -5.85 18.27
C ILE A 211 26.55 -5.73 17.67
N THR A 212 26.28 -4.65 16.94
CA THR A 212 24.92 -4.31 16.49
C THR A 212 24.60 -4.95 15.13
N VAL A 213 25.48 -4.81 14.15
CA VAL A 213 25.27 -5.32 12.78
C VAL A 213 25.06 -6.85 12.72
N PRO A 214 25.75 -7.69 13.50
CA PRO A 214 25.53 -9.14 13.45
C PRO A 214 24.15 -9.53 13.98
N VAL A 215 23.63 -8.81 14.99
CA VAL A 215 22.29 -9.02 15.53
C VAL A 215 21.23 -8.60 14.51
N TRP A 216 21.45 -7.49 13.79
CA TRP A 216 20.60 -7.10 12.67
C TRP A 216 20.61 -8.15 11.55
N ALA A 217 21.80 -8.63 11.15
CA ALA A 217 21.94 -9.65 10.13
C ALA A 217 21.21 -10.95 10.52
N ALA A 218 21.35 -11.39 11.77
CA ALA A 218 20.62 -12.55 12.29
C ALA A 218 19.10 -12.35 12.22
N GLY A 219 18.61 -11.18 12.66
CA GLY A 219 17.19 -10.84 12.56
C GLY A 219 16.68 -10.85 11.12
N CYS A 220 17.40 -10.21 10.20
CA CYS A 220 17.09 -10.19 8.77
C CYS A 220 17.03 -11.60 8.18
N LEU A 221 18.02 -12.45 8.45
CA LEU A 221 18.07 -13.82 7.95
C LEU A 221 16.90 -14.66 8.48
N LEU A 222 16.59 -14.57 9.77
CA LEU A 222 15.47 -15.28 10.38
C LEU A 222 14.13 -14.78 9.83
N ALA A 223 13.94 -13.47 9.66
CA ALA A 223 12.73 -12.90 9.10
C ALA A 223 12.51 -13.32 7.63
N VAL A 224 13.56 -13.33 6.82
CA VAL A 224 13.50 -13.80 5.43
C VAL A 224 13.19 -15.30 5.36
N ALA A 225 13.84 -16.12 6.19
CA ALA A 225 13.57 -17.56 6.26
C ALA A 225 12.12 -17.82 6.68
N ALA A 226 11.64 -17.15 7.74
CA ALA A 226 10.28 -17.24 8.23
C ALA A 226 9.25 -16.77 7.18
N GLY A 227 9.54 -15.71 6.44
CA GLY A 227 8.69 -15.19 5.37
C GLY A 227 8.59 -16.16 4.18
N ARG A 228 9.71 -16.77 3.77
CA ARG A 228 9.72 -17.80 2.72
C ARG A 228 8.95 -19.05 3.13
N GLN A 229 9.12 -19.51 4.38
CA GLN A 229 8.39 -20.67 4.90
C GLN A 229 6.88 -20.41 5.00
N ALA A 230 6.48 -19.18 5.34
CA ALA A 230 5.08 -18.79 5.45
C ALA A 230 4.41 -18.51 4.08
N MET A 231 5.15 -18.59 2.97
CA MET A 231 4.60 -18.34 1.64
C MET A 231 4.40 -19.65 0.89
N ALA A 232 3.14 -19.98 0.56
CA ALA A 232 2.84 -21.12 -0.28
C ALA A 232 3.52 -20.96 -1.66
N PRO A 233 3.99 -22.04 -2.32
CA PRO A 233 4.62 -21.96 -3.65
C PRO A 233 3.73 -21.27 -4.69
N SER A 234 2.43 -21.51 -4.59
CA SER A 234 1.42 -20.88 -5.41
C SER A 234 1.45 -19.35 -5.18
N THR A 235 1.37 -18.88 -3.93
CA THR A 235 1.40 -17.44 -3.60
C THR A 235 2.72 -16.79 -4.02
N ALA A 236 3.86 -17.49 -3.90
CA ALA A 236 5.14 -17.00 -4.40
C ALA A 236 5.12 -16.76 -5.92
N GLN A 237 4.56 -17.70 -6.69
CA GLN A 237 4.35 -17.51 -8.13
C GLN A 237 3.42 -16.34 -8.43
N PHE A 238 2.31 -16.20 -7.69
CA PHE A 238 1.39 -15.07 -7.86
C PHE A 238 2.10 -13.72 -7.62
N MET A 239 2.90 -13.61 -6.55
CA MET A 239 3.64 -12.39 -6.25
C MET A 239 4.66 -12.06 -7.34
N GLN A 240 5.35 -13.06 -7.89
CA GLN A 240 6.29 -12.87 -8.99
C GLN A 240 5.58 -12.36 -10.27
N GLU A 241 4.46 -12.99 -10.64
CA GLU A 241 3.67 -12.59 -11.82
C GLU A 241 3.04 -11.19 -11.65
N PHE A 242 2.46 -10.92 -10.48
CA PHE A 242 1.80 -9.65 -10.18
C PHE A 242 2.78 -8.47 -10.20
N TRP A 243 3.98 -8.67 -9.63
CA TRP A 243 4.99 -7.64 -9.50
C TRP A 243 6.06 -7.66 -10.60
N VAL A 244 5.85 -8.39 -11.69
CA VAL A 244 6.85 -8.57 -12.77
C VAL A 244 7.44 -7.25 -13.27
N ARG A 245 6.61 -6.19 -13.39
CA ARG A 245 7.05 -4.86 -13.84
C ARG A 245 7.87 -4.07 -12.82
N GLY A 246 7.98 -4.57 -11.59
CA GLY A 246 8.81 -4.04 -10.52
C GLY A 246 10.15 -4.75 -10.39
N PHE A 247 10.43 -5.75 -11.22
CA PHE A 247 11.75 -6.37 -11.33
C PHE A 247 12.49 -5.85 -12.54
N MET A 248 13.83 -5.93 -12.51
CA MET A 248 14.64 -5.57 -13.68
C MET A 248 14.31 -6.53 -14.84
N PRO A 249 14.10 -6.02 -16.07
CA PRO A 249 13.83 -6.87 -17.22
C PRO A 249 15.01 -7.78 -17.53
N LEU A 250 14.72 -9.06 -17.76
CA LEU A 250 15.68 -10.09 -18.15
C LEU A 250 15.33 -10.63 -19.56
N PRO A 251 16.32 -10.98 -20.41
CA PRO A 251 17.77 -10.87 -20.18
C PRO A 251 18.26 -9.42 -20.04
N PHE A 252 19.41 -9.23 -19.37
CA PHE A 252 19.92 -7.89 -19.04
C PHE A 252 20.33 -7.12 -20.30
N HIS A 253 19.69 -5.97 -20.51
CA HIS A 253 20.07 -5.00 -21.55
C HIS A 253 20.29 -3.62 -20.89
N PRO A 254 21.48 -3.00 -21.02
CA PRO A 254 21.81 -1.77 -20.30
C PRO A 254 20.80 -0.63 -20.49
N LEU A 255 20.37 -0.38 -21.74
CA LEU A 255 19.41 0.68 -22.04
C LEU A 255 18.02 0.38 -21.45
N ALA A 256 17.58 -0.87 -21.47
CA ALA A 256 16.31 -1.28 -20.87
C ALA A 256 16.37 -1.18 -19.34
N ALA A 257 17.50 -1.55 -18.73
CA ALA A 257 17.73 -1.43 -17.29
C ALA A 257 17.74 0.05 -16.84
N LEU A 258 18.41 0.93 -17.57
CA LEU A 258 18.42 2.38 -17.30
C LEU A 258 17.03 2.99 -17.46
N ARG A 259 16.32 2.62 -18.53
CA ARG A 259 14.93 3.05 -18.75
C ARG A 259 14.02 2.58 -17.63
N TRP A 260 14.11 1.31 -17.23
CA TRP A 260 13.33 0.76 -16.12
C TRP A 260 13.59 1.52 -14.82
N LEU A 261 14.85 1.76 -14.47
CA LEU A 261 15.20 2.50 -13.25
C LEU A 261 14.69 3.94 -13.29
N GLY A 262 14.80 4.60 -14.45
CA GLY A 262 14.24 5.94 -14.67
C GLY A 262 12.73 5.97 -14.51
N GLU A 263 12.02 5.02 -15.12
CA GLU A 263 10.56 4.88 -15.00
C GLU A 263 10.13 4.61 -13.56
N GLN A 264 10.82 3.72 -12.82
CA GLN A 264 10.51 3.47 -11.41
C GLN A 264 10.78 4.71 -10.53
N SER A 265 11.87 5.44 -10.78
CA SER A 265 12.23 6.65 -10.03
C SER A 265 11.20 7.77 -10.23
N VAL A 266 10.74 7.96 -11.47
CA VAL A 266 9.67 8.91 -11.81
C VAL A 266 8.31 8.45 -11.25
N SER A 267 8.06 7.13 -11.20
CA SER A 267 6.79 6.57 -10.72
C SER A 267 6.46 6.94 -9.28
N VAL A 268 7.48 7.23 -8.44
CA VAL A 268 7.27 7.70 -7.08
C VAL A 268 6.39 8.96 -7.02
N PHE A 269 6.51 9.80 -8.04
CA PHE A 269 5.77 11.05 -8.16
C PHE A 269 4.51 10.95 -9.02
N THR A 270 4.35 9.92 -9.86
CA THR A 270 3.18 9.79 -10.74
C THR A 270 2.18 8.73 -10.29
N ASP A 271 2.62 7.76 -9.47
CA ASP A 271 1.76 6.69 -8.99
C ASP A 271 0.76 7.24 -7.95
N PRO A 272 -0.56 7.01 -8.14
CA PRO A 272 -1.60 7.49 -7.23
C PRO A 272 -1.57 6.80 -5.85
N THR A 273 -0.79 5.72 -5.72
CA THR A 273 -0.54 5.03 -4.45
C THR A 273 0.66 5.62 -3.69
N LEU A 274 1.37 6.58 -4.27
CA LEU A 274 2.52 7.28 -3.68
C LEU A 274 2.27 8.80 -3.67
N LEU A 275 3.22 9.64 -4.10
CA LEU A 275 3.17 11.10 -3.90
C LEU A 275 2.20 11.80 -4.87
N SER A 276 2.05 11.30 -6.10
CA SER A 276 1.16 11.87 -7.13
C SER A 276 1.36 13.39 -7.38
N TYR A 277 2.61 13.87 -7.36
CA TYR A 277 2.95 15.27 -7.59
C TYR A 277 2.96 15.62 -9.09
N ARG A 278 2.51 16.84 -9.41
CA ARG A 278 2.76 17.45 -10.73
C ARG A 278 4.27 17.68 -10.91
N TRP A 279 4.72 17.67 -12.17
CA TRP A 279 6.13 17.84 -12.58
C TRP A 279 7.10 16.82 -11.95
N PRO A 280 6.87 15.52 -12.18
CA PRO A 280 7.62 14.45 -11.50
C PRO A 280 9.13 14.50 -11.80
N VAL A 281 9.51 14.88 -13.01
CA VAL A 281 10.94 15.02 -13.41
C VAL A 281 11.61 16.18 -12.67
N ALA A 282 10.90 17.28 -12.42
CA ALA A 282 11.42 18.40 -11.65
C ALA A 282 11.67 17.99 -10.19
N TYR A 283 10.74 17.29 -9.56
CA TYR A 283 10.95 16.77 -8.19
C TYR A 283 12.08 15.76 -8.11
N LEU A 284 12.23 14.89 -9.11
CA LEU A 284 13.38 13.98 -9.18
C LEU A 284 14.70 14.76 -9.28
N ALA A 285 14.76 15.82 -10.10
CA ALA A 285 15.95 16.68 -10.19
C ALA A 285 16.24 17.41 -8.87
N VAL A 286 15.21 17.92 -8.18
CA VAL A 286 15.35 18.55 -6.85
C VAL A 286 15.85 17.53 -5.82
N ALA A 287 15.32 16.30 -5.82
CA ALA A 287 15.78 15.23 -4.95
C ALA A 287 17.26 14.87 -5.19
N ILE A 288 17.68 14.77 -6.47
CA ILE A 288 19.08 14.53 -6.83
C ILE A 288 19.97 15.69 -6.36
N ALA A 289 19.57 16.94 -6.59
CA ALA A 289 20.31 18.10 -6.13
C ALA A 289 20.45 18.10 -4.60
N GLY A 290 19.37 17.83 -3.87
CA GLY A 290 19.42 17.74 -2.41
C GLY A 290 20.25 16.58 -1.89
N PHE A 291 20.23 15.44 -2.57
CA PHE A 291 21.15 14.34 -2.28
C PHE A 291 22.61 14.76 -2.43
N VAL A 292 22.97 15.45 -3.52
CA VAL A 292 24.32 15.99 -3.72
C VAL A 292 24.69 17.01 -2.63
N ALA A 293 23.77 17.87 -2.22
CA ALA A 293 23.99 18.80 -1.12
C ALA A 293 24.27 18.08 0.21
N LEU A 294 23.47 17.06 0.53
CA LEU A 294 23.66 16.23 1.71
C LEU A 294 24.98 15.47 1.66
N TRP A 295 25.36 14.91 0.50
CA TRP A 295 26.64 14.22 0.33
C TRP A 295 27.83 15.13 0.59
N ARG A 296 27.79 16.38 0.09
CA ARG A 296 28.87 17.35 0.29
C ARG A 296 29.02 17.80 1.75
N ARG A 297 27.94 17.82 2.52
CA ARG A 297 27.96 18.26 3.93
C ARG A 297 28.16 17.11 4.91
N ARG A 298 27.55 15.96 4.64
CA ARG A 298 27.45 14.79 5.53
C ARG A 298 27.52 13.50 4.72
N ALA A 299 28.67 13.28 4.07
CA ALA A 299 28.89 12.15 3.15
C ALA A 299 28.54 10.79 3.76
N PHE A 300 28.90 10.54 5.03
CA PHE A 300 28.58 9.28 5.70
C PHE A 300 27.06 9.09 5.93
N GLU A 301 26.32 10.16 6.25
CA GLU A 301 24.87 10.07 6.40
C GLU A 301 24.19 9.85 5.05
N ALA A 302 24.65 10.56 4.02
CA ALA A 302 24.18 10.36 2.66
C ALA A 302 24.51 8.95 2.12
N SER A 303 25.64 8.36 2.51
CA SER A 303 25.99 6.99 2.12
C SER A 303 25.04 5.94 2.72
N MET A 304 24.56 6.15 3.96
CA MET A 304 23.51 5.32 4.54
C MET A 304 22.21 5.39 3.74
N LEU A 305 21.76 6.60 3.36
CA LEU A 305 20.56 6.78 2.53
C LEU A 305 20.70 6.11 1.15
N THR A 306 21.88 6.23 0.55
CA THR A 306 22.19 5.62 -0.76
C THR A 306 22.18 4.10 -0.67
N ALA A 307 22.76 3.54 0.38
CA ALA A 307 22.86 2.11 0.55
C ALA A 307 21.49 1.43 0.68
N ILE A 308 20.51 2.09 1.31
CA ILE A 308 19.11 1.60 1.36
C ILE A 308 18.54 1.46 -0.06
N VAL A 309 18.71 2.48 -0.91
CA VAL A 309 18.22 2.46 -2.30
C VAL A 309 18.97 1.41 -3.13
N ILE A 310 20.29 1.30 -2.98
CA ILE A 310 21.09 0.29 -3.69
C ILE A 310 20.64 -1.12 -3.33
N VAL A 311 20.47 -1.43 -2.04
CA VAL A 311 20.00 -2.74 -1.59
C VAL A 311 18.60 -3.06 -2.13
N ALA A 312 17.70 -2.07 -2.18
CA ALA A 312 16.39 -2.22 -2.78
C ALA A 312 16.45 -2.56 -4.28
N VAL A 313 17.30 -1.86 -5.03
CA VAL A 313 17.52 -2.13 -6.47
C VAL A 313 18.16 -3.50 -6.67
N VAL A 314 19.17 -3.87 -5.87
CA VAL A 314 19.79 -5.21 -5.91
C VAL A 314 18.76 -6.30 -5.63
N ALA A 315 17.87 -6.10 -4.67
CA ALA A 315 16.79 -7.04 -4.38
C ALA A 315 15.81 -7.18 -5.57
N ALA A 316 15.54 -6.10 -6.30
CA ALA A 316 14.72 -6.14 -7.52
C ALA A 316 15.41 -6.79 -8.72
N VAL A 317 16.73 -6.61 -8.84
CA VAL A 317 17.56 -7.32 -9.84
C VAL A 317 17.58 -8.83 -9.54
N ALA A 318 17.70 -9.20 -8.26
CA ALA A 318 17.65 -10.59 -7.81
C ALA A 318 16.24 -11.20 -7.81
N GLN A 319 15.23 -10.47 -8.29
CA GLN A 319 13.81 -10.86 -8.28
C GLN A 319 13.29 -11.26 -6.89
N GLN A 320 13.84 -10.68 -5.81
CA GLN A 320 13.46 -10.99 -4.42
C GLN A 320 12.50 -9.97 -3.83
N TYR A 321 12.61 -8.70 -4.20
CA TYR A 321 11.71 -7.65 -3.74
C TYR A 321 11.43 -6.64 -4.86
N PRO A 322 10.17 -6.35 -5.22
CA PRO A 322 9.87 -5.45 -6.33
C PRO A 322 10.18 -3.99 -5.98
N PHE A 323 10.79 -3.28 -6.92
CA PHE A 323 11.03 -1.83 -6.83
C PHE A 323 9.93 -1.07 -7.57
N ARG A 324 8.69 -1.12 -7.07
CA ARG A 324 7.53 -0.48 -7.72
C ARG A 324 6.39 -0.13 -6.77
N GLY A 325 5.70 0.98 -7.07
CA GLY A 325 4.46 1.40 -6.41
C GLY A 325 4.57 1.43 -4.89
N ARG A 326 3.49 1.03 -4.20
CA ARG A 326 3.42 0.98 -2.73
C ARG A 326 4.53 0.18 -2.03
N LEU A 327 5.23 -0.72 -2.71
CA LEU A 327 6.37 -1.43 -2.13
C LEU A 327 7.63 -0.57 -1.97
N MET A 328 7.70 0.59 -2.63
CA MET A 328 8.75 1.60 -2.44
C MET A 328 8.40 2.61 -1.34
N PHE A 329 7.23 2.49 -0.69
CA PHE A 329 6.73 3.53 0.23
C PHE A 329 7.68 3.80 1.42
N TYR A 330 8.38 2.77 1.90
CA TYR A 330 9.39 2.90 2.95
C TYR A 330 10.57 3.81 2.57
N LEU A 331 10.82 4.05 1.28
CA LEU A 331 11.86 4.97 0.79
C LEU A 331 11.40 6.43 0.76
N ILE A 332 10.10 6.69 0.84
CA ILE A 332 9.55 8.05 0.70
C ILE A 332 10.03 9.00 1.80
N PRO A 333 10.15 8.60 3.09
CA PRO A 333 10.77 9.46 4.11
C PRO A 333 12.18 9.93 3.71
N VAL A 334 13.00 9.04 3.15
CA VAL A 334 14.35 9.38 2.65
C VAL A 334 14.28 10.36 1.49
N LEU A 335 13.36 10.13 0.55
CA LEU A 335 13.14 11.02 -0.59
C LEU A 335 12.67 12.42 -0.16
N LEU A 336 11.81 12.53 0.86
CA LEU A 336 11.36 13.83 1.35
C LEU A 336 12.51 14.64 1.97
N LEU A 337 13.45 13.97 2.66
CA LEU A 337 14.65 14.63 3.19
C LEU A 337 15.52 15.19 2.06
N THR A 338 15.73 14.43 0.98
CA THR A 338 16.52 14.89 -0.16
C THR A 338 15.81 16.00 -0.93
N ILE A 339 14.49 15.91 -1.15
CA ILE A 339 13.71 16.99 -1.77
C ILE A 339 13.83 18.28 -0.95
N ALA A 340 13.69 18.20 0.38
CA ALA A 340 13.77 19.38 1.24
C ALA A 340 15.18 20.00 1.25
N ALA A 341 16.24 19.19 1.27
CA ALA A 341 17.61 19.67 1.12
C ALA A 341 17.83 20.37 -0.24
N GLY A 342 17.24 19.82 -1.31
CA GLY A 342 17.31 20.40 -2.66
C GLY A 342 16.55 21.71 -2.76
N ALA A 343 15.36 21.80 -2.18
CA ALA A 343 14.56 23.01 -2.12
C ALA A 343 15.29 24.14 -1.36
N GLU A 344 15.95 23.83 -0.25
CA GLU A 344 16.77 24.79 0.49
C GLU A 344 17.99 25.25 -0.30
N TRP A 345 18.63 24.35 -1.06
CA TRP A 345 19.73 24.73 -1.94
C TRP A 345 19.24 25.69 -3.05
N ILE A 346 18.12 25.39 -3.71
CA ILE A 346 17.51 26.26 -4.73
C ILE A 346 17.15 27.62 -4.13
N ARG A 347 16.57 27.64 -2.92
CA ARG A 347 16.28 28.87 -2.18
C ARG A 347 17.53 29.73 -2.00
N HIS A 348 18.64 29.13 -1.58
CA HIS A 348 19.91 29.84 -1.42
C HIS A 348 20.47 30.38 -2.73
N ILE A 349 20.31 29.66 -3.85
CA ILE A 349 20.72 30.13 -5.17
C ILE A 349 19.88 31.37 -5.56
N GLY A 350 18.54 31.28 -5.46
CA GLY A 350 17.66 32.41 -5.75
C GLY A 350 17.88 33.62 -4.84
N ALA A 351 18.20 33.37 -3.56
CA ALA A 351 18.52 34.42 -2.59
C ALA A 351 19.79 35.21 -2.93
N ARG A 352 20.70 34.69 -3.79
CA ARG A 352 21.84 35.46 -4.30
C ARG A 352 21.42 36.62 -5.19
N MET A 353 20.28 36.49 -5.89
CA MET A 353 19.69 37.58 -6.69
C MET A 353 18.88 38.52 -5.80
N HIS A 354 17.92 37.97 -5.05
CA HIS A 354 17.13 38.69 -4.07
C HIS A 354 16.47 37.69 -3.09
N PRO A 355 16.41 37.96 -1.77
CA PRO A 355 15.82 37.02 -0.79
C PRO A 355 14.40 36.55 -1.15
N ALA A 356 13.57 37.45 -1.71
CA ALA A 356 12.22 37.11 -2.13
C ALA A 356 12.18 36.04 -3.24
N VAL A 357 13.13 36.04 -4.18
CA VAL A 357 13.20 35.04 -5.25
C VAL A 357 13.43 33.65 -4.67
N GLY A 358 14.29 33.55 -3.65
CA GLY A 358 14.49 32.30 -2.91
C GLY A 358 13.19 31.79 -2.27
N TYR A 359 12.49 32.65 -1.53
CA TYR A 359 11.23 32.27 -0.87
C TYR A 359 10.13 31.89 -1.88
N VAL A 360 10.01 32.64 -2.98
CA VAL A 360 9.06 32.33 -4.06
C VAL A 360 9.38 30.97 -4.69
N ALA A 361 10.65 30.68 -5.00
CA ALA A 361 11.04 29.39 -5.56
C ALA A 361 10.72 28.22 -4.63
N MET A 362 11.03 28.35 -3.34
CA MET A 362 10.72 27.31 -2.35
C MET A 362 9.20 27.16 -2.14
N THR A 363 8.45 28.25 -2.14
CA THR A 363 6.97 28.21 -2.03
C THR A 363 6.35 27.57 -3.27
N ALA A 364 6.88 27.83 -4.47
CA ALA A 364 6.44 27.17 -5.69
C ALA A 364 6.67 25.65 -5.65
N LEU A 365 7.74 25.19 -4.98
CA LEU A 365 7.98 23.76 -4.71
C LEU A 365 7.05 23.16 -3.64
N LEU A 366 6.24 23.94 -2.92
CA LEU A 366 5.16 23.40 -2.07
C LEU A 366 3.83 23.31 -2.82
N ALA A 367 3.66 24.06 -3.91
CA ALA A 367 2.37 24.15 -4.60
C ALA A 367 1.87 22.80 -5.15
N PRO A 368 2.69 21.94 -5.81
CA PRO A 368 2.23 20.62 -6.26
C PRO A 368 1.79 19.65 -5.14
N PRO A 369 2.54 19.48 -4.03
CA PRO A 369 2.09 18.73 -2.85
C PRO A 369 0.78 19.26 -2.26
N VAL A 370 0.66 20.58 -2.12
CA VAL A 370 -0.58 21.23 -1.62
C VAL A 370 -1.74 20.97 -2.58
N ALA A 371 -1.52 21.12 -3.88
CA ALA A 371 -2.54 20.84 -4.89
C ALA A 371 -2.97 19.37 -4.89
N ALA A 372 -2.05 18.44 -4.61
CA ALA A 372 -2.38 17.02 -4.51
C ALA A 372 -3.34 16.75 -3.34
N ILE A 373 -3.02 17.22 -2.12
CA ILE A 373 -3.89 17.00 -0.95
C ILE A 373 -5.22 17.76 -1.04
N VAL A 374 -5.24 18.93 -1.68
CA VAL A 374 -6.49 19.70 -1.92
C VAL A 374 -7.37 19.01 -2.95
N ALA A 375 -6.78 18.40 -4.00
CA ALA A 375 -7.54 17.66 -5.00
C ALA A 375 -8.11 16.34 -4.45
N THR A 376 -7.40 15.72 -3.50
CA THR A 376 -7.79 14.42 -2.92
C THR A 376 -7.66 14.45 -1.40
N PRO A 377 -8.56 15.18 -0.69
CA PRO A 377 -8.54 15.23 0.77
C PRO A 377 -9.06 13.91 1.37
N PRO A 378 -8.66 13.56 2.60
CA PRO A 378 -9.29 12.47 3.36
C PRO A 378 -10.80 12.71 3.58
N PRO A 379 -11.59 11.64 3.81
CA PRO A 379 -11.19 10.24 3.92
C PRO A 379 -11.01 9.54 2.56
N TYR A 380 -10.17 8.50 2.53
CA TYR A 380 -9.88 7.73 1.32
C TYR A 380 -10.75 6.48 1.25
N ASP A 381 -11.95 6.60 0.70
CA ASP A 381 -12.80 5.44 0.39
C ASP A 381 -12.45 4.92 -1.01
N ILE A 382 -11.76 3.79 -1.08
CA ILE A 382 -11.25 3.26 -2.35
C ILE A 382 -12.33 2.46 -3.07
N GLU A 383 -13.06 1.60 -2.37
CA GLU A 383 -14.14 0.82 -2.94
C GLU A 383 -15.33 0.95 -1.99
N HIS A 384 -16.41 1.61 -2.45
CA HIS A 384 -17.58 1.96 -1.66
C HIS A 384 -18.49 0.76 -1.35
N GLN A 385 -17.92 -0.33 -0.84
CA GLN A 385 -18.58 -1.61 -0.64
C GLN A 385 -19.82 -1.48 0.27
N ARG A 386 -19.73 -0.69 1.34
CA ARG A 386 -20.87 -0.46 2.26
C ARG A 386 -22.03 0.25 1.57
N ALA A 387 -21.76 1.25 0.74
CA ALA A 387 -22.79 1.98 0.01
C ALA A 387 -23.51 1.09 -1.00
N VAL A 388 -22.74 0.23 -1.71
CA VAL A 388 -23.32 -0.76 -2.63
C VAL A 388 -24.20 -1.78 -1.91
N MET A 389 -23.76 -2.29 -0.75
CA MET A 389 -24.55 -3.24 0.03
C MET A 389 -25.80 -2.60 0.65
N ALA A 390 -25.70 -1.36 1.12
CA ALA A 390 -26.85 -0.59 1.63
C ALA A 390 -27.88 -0.33 0.51
N PHE A 391 -27.42 0.00 -0.69
CA PHE A 391 -28.27 0.20 -1.86
C PHE A 391 -29.04 -1.09 -2.22
N LEU A 392 -28.33 -2.22 -2.21
CA LEU A 392 -28.93 -3.54 -2.43
C LEU A 392 -29.97 -3.86 -1.34
N GLN A 393 -29.63 -3.69 -0.07
CA GLN A 393 -30.52 -3.96 1.06
C GLN A 393 -31.84 -3.17 0.96
N GLN A 394 -31.76 -1.88 0.63
CA GLN A 394 -32.94 -0.99 0.56
C GLN A 394 -33.90 -1.33 -0.58
N ARG A 395 -33.42 -1.96 -1.66
CA ARG A 395 -34.18 -2.18 -2.89
C ARG A 395 -34.48 -3.64 -3.19
N ARG A 396 -33.88 -4.56 -2.45
CA ARG A 396 -34.10 -5.99 -2.61
C ARG A 396 -35.52 -6.35 -2.18
N GLN A 397 -36.17 -7.18 -2.99
CA GLN A 397 -37.47 -7.77 -2.68
C GLN A 397 -37.32 -9.28 -2.41
N PRO A 398 -38.26 -9.91 -1.67
CA PRO A 398 -38.31 -11.36 -1.55
C PRO A 398 -38.35 -12.01 -2.94
N GLY A 399 -37.45 -12.97 -3.19
CA GLY A 399 -37.32 -13.66 -4.47
C GLY A 399 -36.30 -13.05 -5.46
N ASP A 400 -35.73 -11.88 -5.16
CA ASP A 400 -34.61 -11.32 -5.94
C ASP A 400 -33.41 -12.28 -5.92
N ARG A 401 -32.75 -12.43 -7.08
CA ARG A 401 -31.52 -13.23 -7.19
C ARG A 401 -30.31 -12.30 -7.26
N ILE A 402 -29.26 -12.63 -6.53
CA ILE A 402 -28.00 -11.87 -6.59
C ILE A 402 -26.95 -12.73 -7.31
N HIS A 403 -26.21 -12.11 -8.22
CA HIS A 403 -25.13 -12.73 -8.94
C HIS A 403 -23.86 -11.87 -8.84
N ALA A 404 -22.78 -12.44 -8.33
CA ALA A 404 -21.54 -11.70 -8.06
C ALA A 404 -20.37 -12.18 -8.93
N PHE A 405 -19.70 -11.22 -9.56
CA PHE A 405 -18.44 -11.44 -10.29
C PHE A 405 -17.31 -11.90 -9.35
N PRO A 406 -16.24 -12.55 -9.86
CA PRO A 406 -15.29 -13.31 -9.03
C PRO A 406 -14.65 -12.48 -7.91
N LEU A 407 -14.27 -11.24 -8.20
CA LEU A 407 -13.64 -10.36 -7.22
C LEU A 407 -14.64 -9.57 -6.38
N ALA A 408 -15.86 -9.37 -6.86
CA ALA A 408 -16.94 -8.76 -6.09
C ALA A 408 -17.49 -9.73 -5.03
N ARG A 409 -17.34 -11.05 -5.25
CA ARG A 409 -17.66 -12.09 -4.25
C ARG A 409 -16.95 -11.86 -2.92
N ILE A 410 -15.67 -11.47 -2.93
CA ILE A 410 -14.87 -11.36 -1.71
C ILE A 410 -15.42 -10.30 -0.74
N PRO A 411 -15.60 -9.03 -1.15
CA PRO A 411 -16.23 -8.02 -0.29
C PRO A 411 -17.71 -8.32 -0.04
N LEU A 412 -18.44 -8.95 -0.98
CA LEU A 412 -19.81 -9.42 -0.73
C LEU A 412 -19.84 -10.36 0.48
N LEU A 413 -19.02 -11.41 0.50
CA LEU A 413 -18.97 -12.35 1.61
C LEU A 413 -18.60 -11.70 2.95
N TYR A 414 -17.81 -10.63 2.91
CA TYR A 414 -17.42 -9.91 4.11
C TYR A 414 -18.55 -9.03 4.68
N TYR A 415 -19.32 -8.36 3.81
CA TYR A 415 -20.37 -7.43 4.24
C TYR A 415 -21.78 -8.03 4.26
N ALA A 416 -22.04 -9.13 3.53
CA ALA A 416 -23.38 -9.66 3.25
C ALA A 416 -24.25 -9.79 4.50
N GLU A 417 -23.73 -10.43 5.55
CA GLU A 417 -24.48 -10.68 6.80
C GLU A 417 -24.91 -9.36 7.47
N ARG A 418 -24.04 -8.35 7.49
CA ARG A 418 -24.34 -7.02 8.07
C ARG A 418 -25.49 -6.31 7.34
N TYR A 419 -25.75 -6.67 6.08
CA TYR A 419 -26.80 -6.09 5.26
C TYR A 419 -27.97 -7.06 4.97
N GLY A 420 -28.07 -8.16 5.73
CA GLY A 420 -29.17 -9.13 5.61
C GLY A 420 -29.15 -9.95 4.31
N VAL A 421 -27.98 -10.10 3.69
CA VAL A 421 -27.75 -10.99 2.56
C VAL A 421 -27.18 -12.30 3.09
N HIS A 422 -27.88 -13.40 2.83
CA HIS A 422 -27.50 -14.74 3.28
C HIS A 422 -26.93 -15.57 2.13
N PRO A 423 -26.20 -16.67 2.42
CA PRO A 423 -25.61 -17.55 1.41
C PRO A 423 -26.56 -18.01 0.31
N GLY A 424 -27.83 -18.27 0.64
CA GLY A 424 -28.84 -18.69 -0.32
C GLY A 424 -29.35 -17.59 -1.26
N ASP A 425 -29.07 -16.32 -0.93
CA ASP A 425 -29.57 -15.16 -1.68
C ASP A 425 -28.71 -14.84 -2.91
N PHE A 426 -27.45 -15.33 -2.94
CA PHE A 426 -26.51 -15.03 -4.00
C PHE A 426 -25.85 -16.26 -4.60
N THR A 427 -25.48 -16.12 -5.85
CA THR A 427 -24.65 -17.05 -6.60
C THR A 427 -23.37 -16.34 -7.02
N THR A 428 -22.31 -17.11 -7.19
CA THR A 428 -21.01 -16.55 -7.59
C THR A 428 -20.53 -17.28 -8.82
N VAL A 429 -20.04 -16.53 -9.80
CA VAL A 429 -19.50 -17.13 -11.03
C VAL A 429 -18.31 -18.03 -10.74
N ARG A 430 -18.23 -19.14 -11.47
CA ARG A 430 -17.00 -19.94 -11.53
C ARG A 430 -15.93 -19.13 -12.24
N CYS A 431 -14.87 -18.76 -11.52
CA CYS A 431 -13.80 -17.96 -12.09
C CYS A 431 -13.08 -18.75 -13.19
N ASP A 432 -13.23 -18.29 -14.43
CA ASP A 432 -12.55 -18.81 -15.62
C ASP A 432 -11.51 -17.78 -16.11
N ARG A 433 -10.30 -18.24 -16.43
CA ARG A 433 -9.17 -17.38 -16.85
C ARG A 433 -9.01 -17.26 -18.35
N ASP A 434 -9.66 -18.15 -19.10
CA ASP A 434 -9.36 -18.39 -20.50
C ASP A 434 -10.58 -18.10 -21.38
N SER A 435 -11.79 -18.11 -20.80
CA SER A 435 -13.04 -18.00 -21.54
C SER A 435 -13.92 -16.84 -21.08
N THR A 436 -14.07 -15.82 -21.93
CA THR A 436 -15.13 -14.80 -21.77
C THR A 436 -16.52 -15.43 -21.86
N ARG A 437 -16.69 -16.46 -22.70
CA ARG A 437 -17.98 -17.15 -22.89
C ARG A 437 -18.47 -17.80 -21.60
N ALA A 438 -17.58 -18.30 -20.75
CA ALA A 438 -17.96 -18.89 -19.46
C ALA A 438 -18.79 -17.91 -18.61
N TYR A 439 -18.44 -16.61 -18.61
CA TYR A 439 -19.19 -15.59 -17.88
C TYR A 439 -20.53 -15.25 -18.50
N VAL A 440 -20.66 -15.36 -19.83
CA VAL A 440 -21.94 -15.18 -20.53
C VAL A 440 -22.88 -16.35 -20.22
N ARG A 441 -22.39 -17.59 -20.32
CA ARG A 441 -23.14 -18.80 -19.93
C ARG A 441 -23.61 -18.73 -18.48
N ASP A 442 -22.76 -18.21 -17.59
CA ASP A 442 -23.07 -18.15 -16.18
C ASP A 442 -24.17 -17.12 -15.86
N VAL A 443 -24.21 -15.96 -16.52
CA VAL A 443 -25.36 -15.04 -16.35
C VAL A 443 -26.61 -15.52 -17.10
N ASP A 444 -26.45 -16.41 -18.09
CA ASP A 444 -27.56 -16.96 -18.87
C ASP A 444 -28.45 -17.92 -18.07
N GLN A 445 -27.94 -18.54 -17.01
CA GLN A 445 -28.74 -19.42 -16.15
C GLN A 445 -29.92 -18.70 -15.48
N PHE A 446 -29.93 -17.36 -15.49
CA PHE A 446 -30.98 -16.52 -14.91
C PHE A 446 -32.08 -16.10 -15.91
N ARG A 447 -32.14 -16.69 -17.11
CA ARG A 447 -33.27 -16.48 -18.03
C ARG A 447 -34.61 -16.70 -17.33
N GLY A 448 -35.56 -15.79 -17.53
CA GLY A 448 -36.88 -15.83 -16.88
C GLY A 448 -36.92 -15.23 -15.47
N VAL A 449 -35.77 -14.89 -14.88
CA VAL A 449 -35.73 -14.23 -13.56
C VAL A 449 -36.15 -12.78 -13.69
N ARG A 450 -37.23 -12.41 -13.01
CA ARG A 450 -37.78 -11.05 -13.04
C ARG A 450 -36.86 -9.98 -12.43
N ARG A 451 -36.04 -10.35 -11.45
CA ARG A 451 -35.19 -9.41 -10.69
C ARG A 451 -33.84 -10.04 -10.37
N LEU A 452 -32.84 -9.78 -11.22
CA LEU A 452 -31.46 -10.20 -11.07
C LEU A 452 -30.57 -9.01 -10.71
N TRP A 453 -29.95 -9.04 -9.53
CA TRP A 453 -28.92 -8.10 -9.14
C TRP A 453 -27.55 -8.59 -9.55
N LEU A 454 -26.86 -7.83 -10.40
CA LEU A 454 -25.50 -8.08 -10.80
C LEU A 454 -24.54 -7.21 -9.97
N LEU A 455 -23.75 -7.85 -9.12
CA LEU A 455 -22.69 -7.19 -8.35
C LEU A 455 -21.35 -7.32 -9.10
N SER A 456 -20.70 -6.19 -9.37
CA SER A 456 -19.42 -6.18 -10.06
C SER A 456 -18.47 -5.12 -9.52
N ALA A 457 -17.19 -5.47 -9.52
CA ALA A 457 -16.09 -4.53 -9.32
C ALA A 457 -15.31 -4.48 -10.62
N GLU A 458 -14.98 -3.28 -11.07
CA GLU A 458 -14.16 -3.12 -12.27
C GLU A 458 -12.72 -3.56 -11.96
N ASN A 459 -12.24 -4.52 -12.74
CA ASN A 459 -10.87 -5.01 -12.66
C ASN A 459 -10.39 -5.28 -14.08
N GLY A 460 -9.16 -4.87 -14.40
CA GLY A 460 -8.56 -5.04 -15.73
C GLY A 460 -8.52 -6.50 -16.20
N ALA A 461 -8.33 -7.46 -15.30
CA ALA A 461 -8.27 -8.88 -15.65
C ALA A 461 -9.60 -9.44 -16.17
N PHE A 462 -10.73 -8.98 -15.61
CA PHE A 462 -12.09 -9.42 -16.00
C PHE A 462 -12.87 -8.35 -16.76
N ALA A 463 -12.22 -7.30 -17.25
CA ALA A 463 -12.89 -6.17 -17.87
C ALA A 463 -13.70 -6.60 -19.11
N ALA A 464 -13.10 -7.44 -19.98
CA ALA A 464 -13.74 -7.98 -21.16
C ALA A 464 -14.94 -8.88 -20.81
N ALA A 465 -14.76 -9.81 -19.87
CA ALA A 465 -15.82 -10.69 -19.39
C ALA A 465 -17.01 -9.91 -18.81
N ARG A 466 -16.74 -8.99 -17.89
CA ARG A 466 -17.76 -8.15 -17.27
C ARG A 466 -18.51 -7.29 -18.29
N LYS A 467 -17.79 -6.62 -19.20
CA LYS A 467 -18.42 -5.80 -20.24
C LYS A 467 -19.34 -6.65 -21.13
N THR A 468 -18.88 -7.85 -21.50
CA THR A 468 -19.63 -8.75 -22.37
C THR A 468 -20.86 -9.31 -21.67
N ALA A 469 -20.75 -9.75 -20.41
CA ALA A 469 -21.89 -10.22 -19.62
C ALA A 469 -22.94 -9.12 -19.38
N ARG A 470 -22.51 -7.88 -19.07
CA ARG A 470 -23.42 -6.73 -18.97
C ARG A 470 -24.12 -6.44 -20.31
N SER A 471 -23.37 -6.45 -21.40
CA SER A 471 -23.94 -6.27 -22.74
C SER A 471 -24.95 -7.37 -23.07
N TYR A 472 -24.66 -8.61 -22.70
CA TYR A 472 -25.55 -9.74 -22.88
C TYR A 472 -26.86 -9.57 -22.10
N LEU A 473 -26.77 -9.26 -20.80
CA LEU A 473 -27.93 -9.01 -19.94
C LEU A 473 -28.80 -7.85 -20.44
N SER A 474 -28.17 -6.78 -20.96
CA SER A 474 -28.90 -5.66 -21.57
C SER A 474 -29.58 -6.03 -22.90
N THR A 475 -29.11 -7.06 -23.60
CA THR A 475 -29.76 -7.59 -24.81
C THR A 475 -30.96 -8.46 -24.45
N ILE A 476 -30.79 -9.40 -23.51
CA ILE A 476 -31.84 -10.36 -23.16
C ILE A 476 -32.84 -9.84 -22.12
N GLY A 477 -32.62 -8.64 -21.56
CA GLY A 477 -33.47 -8.07 -20.53
C GLY A 477 -33.50 -6.55 -20.54
N VAL A 478 -33.98 -5.97 -19.43
CA VAL A 478 -34.05 -4.53 -19.21
C VAL A 478 -33.37 -4.17 -17.89
N GLN A 479 -32.39 -3.26 -17.94
CA GLN A 479 -31.82 -2.69 -16.73
C GLN A 479 -32.84 -1.76 -16.06
N ARG A 480 -33.22 -2.07 -14.82
CA ARG A 480 -34.25 -1.35 -14.05
C ARG A 480 -33.67 -0.35 -13.06
N ASP A 481 -32.50 -0.65 -12.51
CA ASP A 481 -31.84 0.21 -11.52
C ASP A 481 -30.32 -0.03 -11.53
N SER A 482 -29.55 0.92 -11.01
CA SER A 482 -28.12 0.72 -10.76
C SER A 482 -27.53 1.74 -9.80
N LEU A 483 -26.43 1.33 -9.17
CA LEU A 483 -25.51 2.21 -8.48
C LEU A 483 -24.10 1.85 -8.90
N ILE A 484 -23.39 2.80 -9.50
CA ILE A 484 -21.98 2.66 -9.87
C ILE A 484 -21.22 3.79 -9.18
N LEU A 485 -20.30 3.43 -8.30
CA LEU A 485 -19.50 4.35 -7.52
C LEU A 485 -18.06 4.29 -7.98
N SER A 486 -17.57 5.42 -8.48
CA SER A 486 -16.17 5.60 -8.87
C SER A 486 -15.26 5.50 -7.66
N SER A 487 -14.04 5.01 -7.89
CA SER A 487 -12.97 5.02 -6.91
C SER A 487 -11.97 6.13 -7.21
N LEU A 488 -11.28 6.61 -6.18
CA LEU A 488 -10.19 7.59 -6.33
C LEU A 488 -8.99 7.05 -7.11
N THR A 489 -8.62 5.78 -6.89
CA THR A 489 -7.37 5.19 -7.43
C THR A 489 -7.56 3.83 -8.09
N ARG A 490 -8.78 3.30 -8.04
CA ARG A 490 -9.13 1.98 -8.56
C ARG A 490 -10.30 2.10 -9.54
N PRO A 491 -10.70 1.00 -10.17
CA PRO A 491 -11.85 1.03 -11.04
C PRO A 491 -13.18 0.95 -10.24
N ALA A 492 -14.30 1.32 -10.84
CA ALA A 492 -15.57 1.51 -10.13
C ALA A 492 -16.17 0.20 -9.55
N VAL A 493 -16.87 0.32 -8.42
CA VAL A 493 -17.70 -0.77 -7.88
C VAL A 493 -19.16 -0.47 -8.16
N GLY A 494 -19.97 -1.49 -8.41
CA GLY A 494 -21.37 -1.25 -8.66
C GLY A 494 -22.26 -2.47 -8.57
N VAL A 495 -23.55 -2.16 -8.53
CA VAL A 495 -24.64 -3.11 -8.51
C VAL A 495 -25.70 -2.66 -9.52
N GLU A 496 -26.23 -3.59 -10.30
CA GLU A 496 -27.19 -3.31 -11.38
C GLU A 496 -28.36 -4.29 -11.28
N LEU A 497 -29.59 -3.82 -11.42
CA LEU A 497 -30.79 -4.65 -11.44
C LEU A 497 -31.25 -4.87 -12.88
N TYR A 498 -31.41 -6.13 -13.26
CA TYR A 498 -31.95 -6.56 -14.53
C TYR A 498 -33.29 -7.27 -14.36
N ASP A 499 -34.21 -7.01 -15.27
CA ASP A 499 -35.45 -7.76 -15.47
C ASP A 499 -35.32 -8.65 -16.70
N LEU A 500 -35.28 -9.97 -16.48
CA LEU A 500 -35.10 -11.00 -17.50
C LEU A 500 -36.38 -11.81 -17.73
N SER A 501 -37.57 -11.21 -17.48
CA SER A 501 -38.87 -11.90 -17.59
C SER A 501 -39.52 -11.81 -18.98
N ASP A 502 -39.05 -10.93 -19.86
CA ASP A 502 -39.62 -10.71 -21.20
C ASP A 502 -39.15 -11.77 -22.21
N SER A 503 -40.05 -12.69 -22.59
CA SER A 503 -39.74 -13.78 -23.52
C SER A 503 -39.25 -13.31 -24.89
N VAL A 504 -39.68 -12.13 -25.38
CA VAL A 504 -39.25 -11.60 -26.68
C VAL A 504 -37.78 -11.19 -26.61
N ARG A 505 -37.38 -10.52 -25.53
CA ARG A 505 -35.98 -10.15 -25.30
C ARG A 505 -35.10 -11.36 -25.05
N LEU A 506 -35.59 -12.34 -24.29
CA LEU A 506 -34.85 -13.59 -24.08
C LEU A 506 -34.51 -14.28 -25.41
N ALA A 507 -35.40 -14.24 -26.42
CA ALA A 507 -35.15 -14.81 -27.73
C ALA A 507 -34.14 -14.02 -28.60
N ALA A 508 -33.76 -12.81 -28.20
CA ALA A 508 -32.91 -11.93 -29.02
C ALA A 508 -31.42 -12.34 -29.08
N ALA A 509 -30.95 -13.14 -28.12
CA ALA A 509 -29.59 -13.64 -28.09
C ALA A 509 -29.52 -14.96 -27.34
N ASP A 510 -28.48 -15.75 -27.61
CA ASP A 510 -28.17 -17.01 -26.94
C ASP A 510 -26.70 -17.02 -26.49
N ALA A 511 -26.40 -17.64 -25.34
CA ALA A 511 -25.08 -17.55 -24.72
C ALA A 511 -23.97 -18.24 -25.55
N GLU A 512 -24.32 -19.23 -26.38
CA GLU A 512 -23.37 -19.93 -27.24
C GLU A 512 -23.05 -19.14 -28.51
N SER A 513 -24.05 -18.42 -29.04
CA SER A 513 -23.89 -17.62 -30.26
C SER A 513 -23.50 -16.17 -30.01
N PHE A 514 -23.69 -15.64 -28.79
CA PHE A 514 -23.39 -14.24 -28.49
C PHE A 514 -21.91 -13.92 -28.74
N PRO A 515 -21.60 -12.79 -29.40
CA PRO A 515 -20.22 -12.40 -29.67
C PRO A 515 -19.44 -12.17 -28.37
N VAL A 516 -18.29 -12.83 -28.23
CA VAL A 516 -17.41 -12.70 -27.07
C VAL A 516 -15.99 -12.38 -27.52
N PRO A 517 -15.33 -11.36 -26.96
CA PRO A 517 -13.91 -11.12 -27.18
C PRO A 517 -13.07 -12.17 -26.44
N ALA A 518 -11.83 -12.36 -26.89
CA ALA A 518 -10.85 -13.16 -26.15
C ALA A 518 -10.58 -12.55 -24.75
N MET A 519 -10.29 -13.41 -23.77
CA MET A 519 -9.91 -12.97 -22.43
C MET A 519 -8.56 -12.23 -22.47
N SER A 520 -8.39 -11.23 -21.60
CA SER A 520 -7.15 -10.47 -21.52
C SER A 520 -5.99 -11.34 -21.04
N THR A 521 -4.87 -11.32 -21.78
CA THR A 521 -3.63 -12.03 -21.42
C THR A 521 -2.65 -11.16 -20.63
N THR A 522 -2.89 -9.84 -20.55
CA THR A 522 -1.94 -8.85 -20.00
C THR A 522 -1.95 -8.74 -18.47
N GLN A 523 -3.07 -9.08 -17.84
CA GLN A 523 -3.22 -9.25 -16.40
C GLN A 523 -3.87 -10.60 -16.20
N ARG A 524 -3.08 -11.61 -15.81
CA ARG A 524 -3.62 -12.95 -15.60
C ARG A 524 -4.67 -12.89 -14.49
N PRO A 525 -5.93 -13.28 -14.77
CA PRO A 525 -6.95 -13.23 -13.76
C PRO A 525 -6.61 -14.21 -12.64
N GLY A 526 -6.63 -13.75 -11.40
CA GLY A 526 -6.55 -14.62 -10.25
C GLY A 526 -7.81 -15.45 -10.19
N CYS A 527 -7.93 -16.54 -10.95
CA CYS A 527 -8.91 -17.59 -10.68
C CYS A 527 -8.20 -18.72 -9.97
N ARG A 528 -7.56 -18.40 -8.85
CA ARG A 528 -7.17 -19.46 -7.93
C ARG A 528 -8.44 -19.82 -7.18
N PRO A 529 -8.61 -21.08 -6.76
CA PRO A 529 -9.53 -21.31 -5.65
C PRO A 529 -8.99 -20.43 -4.52
N PHE A 530 -9.59 -19.25 -4.34
CA PHE A 530 -9.37 -18.34 -3.20
C PHE A 530 -9.85 -18.99 -1.88
N ALA A 531 -9.93 -20.31 -1.90
CA ALA A 531 -10.72 -21.20 -1.11
C ALA A 531 -10.07 -22.59 -1.27
N ARG A 532 -9.00 -22.87 -0.52
CA ARG A 532 -9.17 -24.07 0.33
C ARG A 532 -10.39 -23.70 1.17
N GLU A 533 -11.40 -24.57 1.25
CA GLU A 533 -12.58 -24.33 2.09
C GLU A 533 -12.11 -23.67 3.38
N SER A 534 -12.29 -22.35 3.43
CA SER A 534 -12.01 -21.63 4.63
C SER A 534 -13.15 -22.02 5.56
N PRO A 535 -12.98 -21.96 6.89
CA PRO A 535 -14.13 -21.87 7.78
C PRO A 535 -15.14 -20.80 7.33
N LEU A 536 -14.69 -19.82 6.53
CA LEU A 536 -15.50 -18.79 5.87
C LEU A 536 -16.26 -19.24 4.61
N ASP A 537 -15.85 -20.32 3.92
CA ASP A 537 -16.59 -20.92 2.80
C ASP A 537 -17.57 -22.00 3.26
N ALA A 538 -17.42 -22.54 4.48
CA ALA A 538 -18.46 -23.35 5.13
C ALA A 538 -19.81 -22.61 5.19
N PHE A 539 -19.76 -21.27 5.23
CA PHE A 539 -20.91 -20.38 5.10
C PHE A 539 -21.65 -20.53 3.76
N ILE A 540 -20.95 -20.78 2.64
CA ILE A 540 -21.55 -21.00 1.31
C ILE A 540 -22.07 -22.44 1.17
N ALA A 541 -21.44 -23.40 1.84
CA ALA A 541 -21.80 -24.81 1.76
C ALA A 541 -23.04 -25.21 2.59
N GLY A 542 -23.65 -24.28 3.34
CA GLY A 542 -24.85 -24.55 4.14
C GLY A 542 -24.65 -25.51 5.31
N GLY A 543 -23.40 -25.80 5.69
CA GLY A 543 -23.08 -26.67 6.82
C GLY A 543 -22.99 -25.89 8.13
N PRO A 544 -23.40 -26.47 9.28
CA PRO A 544 -23.14 -25.87 10.58
C PRO A 544 -21.63 -25.68 10.78
N PRO A 545 -21.18 -24.65 11.52
CA PRO A 545 -19.77 -24.49 11.83
C PRO A 545 -19.25 -25.77 12.52
N PRO A 546 -18.00 -26.19 12.25
CA PRO A 546 -17.40 -27.29 12.99
C PRO A 546 -17.47 -26.96 14.49
N GLN A 547 -18.14 -27.82 15.24
CA GLN A 547 -18.16 -27.73 16.70
C GLN A 547 -16.72 -27.89 17.19
N ARG A 548 -16.35 -26.99 18.10
CA ARG A 548 -14.99 -26.65 18.53
C ARG A 548 -14.10 -27.83 18.89
#